data_AF-A0A0Q8REB3-F1
#
_entry.id   AF-A0A0Q8REB3-F1
#
_cell.length_a   1.000
_cell.length_b   1.000
_cell.length_c   1.000
_cell.angle_alpha   90.00
_cell.angle_beta   90.00
_cell.angle_gamma   90.00
#
_symmetry.space_group_name_H-M   'P 1'
#
loop_
_entity.id
_entity.type
_entity.pdbx_description
1 polymer ?
#
loop_
_entity_poly.entity_id
_entity_poly.type
_entity_poly.pdbx_seq_one_letter_code
_entity_poly.pdbx_strand_id
1 'polypeptide(L)'
;MNKARPLSLAIVAAVLASTTLSACVPVVVAGGAVAGTLAASDRRTLGAQTEDKSIVVKAEVKMPNIAGKSSHVNVNSFNRRVLLTGEVPDDETKAKVEREVRAIEGVMNITNELEVGFSSSYTSRSSDALITSKVKLSLADAKDISANSFKVITEKGAVFLMGRVTQREGAQAADIARGVAGVTKVVKVFEYISEDDVKQYQPSQQASQG
;
A
#
# COMPACT_ATOMS: atom_id res chain seq x y z
N MET A 1 26.04 -4.07 62.14
CA MET A 1 25.92 -2.76 61.45
C MET A 1 26.53 -2.88 60.07
N ASN A 2 25.72 -2.84 59.01
CA ASN A 2 26.08 -2.12 57.78
C ASN A 2 24.80 -1.86 56.97
N LYS A 3 24.28 -0.65 57.08
CA LYS A 3 23.13 -0.17 56.30
C LYS A 3 23.58 -0.01 54.85
N ALA A 4 23.46 -1.07 54.05
CA ALA A 4 23.64 -0.98 52.61
C ALA A 4 22.55 -0.04 52.06
N ARG A 5 23.03 1.01 51.39
CA ARG A 5 22.33 2.27 51.18
C ARG A 5 21.18 2.11 50.17
N PRO A 6 19.94 2.53 50.47
CA PRO A 6 18.81 2.49 49.53
C PRO A 6 19.06 3.35 48.27
N LEU A 7 20.05 4.24 48.34
CA LEU A 7 20.54 5.06 47.24
C LEU A 7 21.13 4.23 46.09
N SER A 8 21.78 3.11 46.38
CA SER A 8 22.43 2.27 45.36
C SER A 8 21.42 1.50 44.51
N LEU A 9 20.28 1.13 45.10
CA LEU A 9 19.19 0.45 44.39
C LEU A 9 18.38 1.43 43.52
N ALA A 10 18.22 2.68 43.99
CA ALA A 10 17.55 3.74 43.25
C ALA A 10 18.32 4.18 41.99
N ILE A 11 19.65 4.18 42.03
CA ILE A 11 20.49 4.54 40.87
C ILE A 11 20.43 3.47 39.78
N VAL A 12 20.40 2.18 40.14
CA VAL A 12 20.28 1.08 39.17
C VAL A 12 18.90 1.07 38.49
N ALA A 13 17.83 1.38 39.24
CA ALA A 13 16.49 1.50 38.68
C ALA A 13 16.34 2.72 37.72
N ALA A 14 17.01 3.84 38.00
CA ALA A 14 16.99 5.02 37.14
C ALA A 14 17.77 4.84 35.81
N VAL A 15 18.82 4.02 35.82
CA VAL A 15 19.61 3.67 34.60
C VAL A 15 18.87 2.65 33.73
N LEU A 16 18.08 1.75 34.32
CA LEU A 16 17.25 0.80 33.56
C LEU A 16 16.00 1.48 32.97
N ALA A 17 15.41 2.47 33.65
CA ALA A 17 14.24 3.20 33.17
C ALA A 17 14.53 4.13 31.97
N SER A 18 15.77 4.53 31.74
CA SER A 18 16.15 5.44 30.64
C SER A 18 16.39 4.74 29.29
N THR A 19 16.39 3.40 29.25
CA THR A 19 16.62 2.64 28.00
C THR A 19 15.34 2.19 27.29
N THR A 20 14.16 2.45 27.85
CA THR A 20 12.88 1.95 27.30
C THR A 20 12.05 3.00 26.57
N LEU A 21 12.55 4.24 26.36
CA LEU A 21 11.75 5.30 25.73
C LEU A 21 12.53 6.24 24.80
N SER A 22 13.22 5.70 23.80
CA SER A 22 13.72 6.49 22.64
C SER A 22 13.73 5.70 21.33
N ALA A 23 12.66 4.98 21.03
CA ALA A 23 12.37 4.52 19.68
C ALA A 23 11.44 5.52 18.95
N CYS A 24 11.85 6.78 18.88
CA CYS A 24 11.30 7.76 17.94
C CYS A 24 12.39 8.77 17.52
N VAL A 25 13.64 8.32 17.48
CA VAL A 25 14.72 9.03 16.80
C VAL A 25 14.76 8.47 15.38
N PRO A 26 14.48 9.28 14.34
CA PRO A 26 14.77 8.84 12.99
C PRO A 26 16.28 8.62 12.94
N VAL A 27 16.70 7.41 12.56
CA VAL A 27 18.10 7.07 12.31
C VAL A 27 18.59 7.91 11.13
N VAL A 28 18.91 9.18 11.40
CA VAL A 28 19.42 10.15 10.42
C VAL A 28 20.95 10.13 10.39
N VAL A 29 21.61 9.46 11.34
CA VAL A 29 23.07 9.50 11.48
C VAL A 29 23.80 8.47 10.60
N ALA A 30 23.07 7.73 9.76
CA ALA A 30 23.61 7.06 8.57
C ALA A 30 22.79 7.39 7.29
N GLY A 31 21.99 8.47 7.37
CA GLY A 31 20.73 8.65 6.63
C GLY A 31 20.81 9.36 5.28
N GLY A 32 21.95 9.35 4.59
CA GLY A 32 22.03 9.85 3.21
C GLY A 32 21.76 8.77 2.17
N ALA A 33 22.48 7.65 2.27
CA ALA A 33 22.40 6.58 1.27
C ALA A 33 21.14 5.72 1.40
N VAL A 34 20.70 5.40 2.63
CA VAL A 34 19.58 4.47 2.85
C VAL A 34 18.21 5.11 2.64
N ALA A 35 18.07 6.41 2.89
CA ALA A 35 16.84 7.15 2.62
C ALA A 35 16.67 7.42 1.11
N GLY A 36 17.77 7.66 0.39
CA GLY A 36 17.76 7.89 -1.06
C GLY A 36 17.37 6.66 -1.88
N THR A 37 17.74 5.45 -1.45
CA THR A 37 17.42 4.20 -2.18
C THR A 37 15.95 3.82 -2.10
N LEU A 38 15.26 4.13 -1.00
CA LEU A 38 13.83 3.86 -0.85
C LEU A 38 12.98 4.81 -1.71
N ALA A 39 13.35 6.08 -1.81
CA ALA A 39 12.69 7.05 -2.68
C ALA A 39 12.93 6.77 -4.18
N ALA A 40 14.06 6.14 -4.54
CA ALA A 40 14.43 5.82 -5.91
C ALA A 40 13.65 4.65 -6.54
N SER A 41 12.78 3.97 -5.76
CA SER A 41 12.13 2.75 -6.21
C SER A 41 10.65 2.90 -6.57
N ASP A 42 9.98 3.97 -6.11
CA ASP A 42 8.61 4.29 -6.55
C ASP A 42 8.68 5.16 -7.81
N ARG A 43 8.06 4.68 -8.89
CA ARG A 43 8.03 5.35 -10.19
C ARG A 43 7.03 6.51 -10.24
N ARG A 44 6.36 6.84 -9.14
CA ARG A 44 5.47 8.00 -9.01
C ARG A 44 6.21 9.20 -8.44
N THR A 45 5.98 10.36 -9.04
CA THR A 45 6.43 11.63 -8.48
C THR A 45 5.72 11.91 -7.14
N LEU A 46 6.33 12.75 -6.30
CA LEU A 46 5.69 13.19 -5.05
C LEU A 46 4.34 13.88 -5.30
N GLY A 47 4.21 14.60 -6.41
CA GLY A 47 2.94 15.19 -6.87
C GLY A 47 1.88 14.13 -7.12
N ALA A 48 2.21 13.08 -7.88
CA ALA A 48 1.28 11.97 -8.17
C ALA A 48 0.87 11.21 -6.90
N GLN A 49 1.80 10.99 -5.95
CA GLN A 49 1.46 10.38 -4.65
C GLN A 49 0.54 11.25 -3.81
N THR A 50 0.73 12.58 -3.86
CA THR A 50 -0.13 13.54 -3.16
C THR A 50 -1.52 13.58 -3.77
N GLU A 51 -1.60 13.56 -5.11
CA GLU A 51 -2.86 13.49 -5.84
C GLU A 51 -3.61 12.19 -5.54
N ASP A 52 -2.94 11.04 -5.55
CA ASP A 52 -3.51 9.75 -5.16
C ASP A 52 -4.13 9.79 -3.75
N LYS A 53 -3.41 10.37 -2.78
CA LYS A 53 -3.92 10.54 -1.41
C LYS A 53 -5.14 11.45 -1.39
N SER A 54 -5.11 12.55 -2.16
CA SER A 54 -6.24 13.48 -2.24
C SER A 54 -7.50 12.80 -2.81
N ILE A 55 -7.35 11.95 -3.82
CA ILE A 55 -8.44 11.15 -4.41
C ILE A 55 -9.02 10.21 -3.36
N VAL A 56 -8.16 9.46 -2.66
CA VAL A 56 -8.59 8.51 -1.61
C VAL A 56 -9.36 9.24 -0.51
N VAL A 57 -8.81 10.33 0.04
CA VAL A 57 -9.46 11.10 1.11
C VAL A 57 -10.80 11.67 0.65
N LYS A 58 -10.88 12.26 -0.55
CA LYS A 58 -12.13 12.79 -1.11
C LYS A 58 -13.18 11.68 -1.26
N ALA A 59 -12.78 10.48 -1.68
CA ALA A 59 -13.67 9.34 -1.84
C ALA A 59 -14.16 8.80 -0.50
N GLU A 60 -13.25 8.61 0.46
CA GLU A 60 -13.56 8.12 1.81
C GLU A 60 -14.52 9.05 2.55
N VAL A 61 -14.35 10.37 2.43
CA VAL A 61 -15.26 11.37 3.04
C VAL A 61 -16.67 11.28 2.45
N LYS A 62 -16.81 10.99 1.16
CA LYS A 62 -18.11 10.81 0.50
C LYS A 62 -18.74 9.44 0.82
N MET A 63 -17.93 8.42 1.13
CA MET A 63 -18.35 7.01 1.21
C MET A 63 -19.56 6.75 2.14
N PRO A 64 -19.60 7.28 3.38
CA PRO A 64 -20.73 7.03 4.29
C PRO A 64 -22.07 7.53 3.75
N ASN A 65 -22.05 8.62 2.97
CA ASN A 65 -23.27 9.22 2.40
C ASN A 65 -23.75 8.52 1.13
N ILE A 66 -22.83 7.85 0.41
CA ILE A 66 -23.16 7.20 -0.88
C ILE A 66 -23.45 5.71 -0.69
N ALA A 67 -22.65 5.00 0.10
CA ALA A 67 -22.73 3.54 0.30
C ALA A 67 -23.53 3.16 1.55
N GLY A 68 -23.75 4.10 2.47
CA GLY A 68 -24.38 3.83 3.76
C GLY A 68 -23.43 3.21 4.79
N LYS A 69 -23.81 3.30 6.07
CA LYS A 69 -22.96 2.89 7.21
C LYS A 69 -22.71 1.39 7.34
N SER A 70 -23.55 0.57 6.69
CA SER A 70 -23.46 -0.89 6.74
C SER A 70 -22.60 -1.47 5.61
N SER A 71 -22.15 -0.64 4.65
CA SER A 71 -21.28 -1.05 3.57
C SER A 71 -19.82 -0.96 3.99
N HIS A 72 -19.00 -1.88 3.49
CA HIS A 72 -17.57 -1.86 3.71
C HIS A 72 -16.88 -1.61 2.38
N VAL A 73 -16.55 -0.35 2.09
CA VAL A 73 -15.89 0.02 0.84
C VAL A 73 -14.49 0.49 1.13
N ASN A 74 -13.51 -0.18 0.54
CA ASN A 74 -12.10 0.18 0.55
C ASN A 74 -11.77 0.90 -0.77
N VAL A 75 -11.20 2.11 -0.66
CA VAL A 75 -10.78 2.91 -1.82
C VAL A 75 -9.27 2.97 -1.88
N ASN A 76 -8.69 2.57 -3.00
CA ASN A 76 -7.26 2.63 -3.22
C ASN A 76 -6.97 3.39 -4.51
N SER A 77 -6.04 4.35 -4.48
CA SER A 77 -5.53 4.99 -5.70
C SER A 77 -4.05 4.67 -5.93
N PHE A 78 -3.69 4.50 -7.20
CA PHE A 78 -2.31 4.46 -7.67
C PHE A 78 -2.19 5.14 -9.04
N ASN A 79 -1.43 6.22 -9.11
CA ASN A 79 -1.29 7.06 -10.30
C ASN A 79 -2.64 7.39 -10.95
N ARG A 80 -3.57 7.93 -10.15
CA ARG A 80 -4.92 8.36 -10.57
C ARG A 80 -5.85 7.23 -11.03
N ARG A 81 -5.46 5.97 -10.86
CA ARG A 81 -6.31 4.79 -11.09
C ARG A 81 -6.83 4.31 -9.76
N VAL A 82 -8.14 4.27 -9.64
CA VAL A 82 -8.83 3.87 -8.42
C VAL A 82 -9.27 2.42 -8.51
N LEU A 83 -9.02 1.69 -7.44
CA LEU A 83 -9.56 0.38 -7.16
C LEU A 83 -10.58 0.51 -6.02
N LEU A 84 -11.79 0.01 -6.27
CA LEU A 84 -12.85 -0.12 -5.27
C LEU A 84 -13.01 -1.60 -4.91
N THR A 85 -12.87 -1.93 -3.64
CA THR A 85 -13.02 -3.31 -3.11
C THR A 85 -13.87 -3.32 -1.85
N GLY A 86 -14.33 -4.50 -1.46
CA GLY A 86 -15.19 -4.70 -0.29
C GLY A 86 -16.62 -5.03 -0.69
N GLU A 87 -17.58 -4.70 0.18
CA GLU A 87 -18.96 -5.16 0.06
C GLU A 87 -20.01 -4.06 0.17
N VAL A 88 -21.05 -4.19 -0.64
CA VAL A 88 -22.22 -3.31 -0.71
C VAL A 88 -23.51 -4.13 -0.68
N PRO A 89 -24.65 -3.55 -0.25
CA PRO A 89 -25.91 -4.29 -0.09
C PRO A 89 -26.54 -4.74 -1.42
N ASP A 90 -26.32 -3.99 -2.50
CA ASP A 90 -26.95 -4.21 -3.80
C ASP A 90 -26.15 -3.58 -4.96
N ASP A 91 -26.50 -3.97 -6.18
CA ASP A 91 -25.87 -3.48 -7.41
C ASP A 91 -26.13 -1.99 -7.67
N GLU A 92 -27.25 -1.44 -7.15
CA GLU A 92 -27.54 -0.02 -7.27
C GLU A 92 -26.51 0.81 -6.50
N THR A 93 -26.23 0.40 -5.25
CA THR A 93 -25.21 1.00 -4.39
C THR A 93 -23.82 0.83 -5.02
N LYS A 94 -23.51 -0.35 -5.56
CA LYS A 94 -22.27 -0.59 -6.32
C LYS A 94 -22.07 0.43 -7.45
N ALA A 95 -23.10 0.62 -8.28
CA ALA A 95 -23.05 1.55 -9.41
C ALA A 95 -23.00 3.02 -8.97
N LYS A 96 -23.71 3.36 -7.88
CA LYS A 96 -23.68 4.70 -7.28
C LYS A 96 -22.29 5.05 -6.74
N VAL A 97 -21.66 4.15 -6.00
CA VAL A 97 -20.29 4.34 -5.49
C VAL A 97 -19.32 4.62 -6.64
N GLU A 98 -19.37 3.82 -7.70
CA GLU A 98 -18.50 4.04 -8.86
C GLU A 98 -18.70 5.40 -9.50
N ARG A 99 -19.96 5.82 -9.71
CA ARG A 99 -20.30 7.11 -10.32
C ARG A 99 -19.78 8.29 -9.50
N GLU A 100 -19.97 8.24 -8.19
CA GLU A 100 -19.56 9.31 -7.27
C GLU A 100 -18.03 9.41 -7.15
N VAL A 101 -17.34 8.27 -7.15
CA VAL A 101 -15.87 8.25 -7.17
C VAL A 101 -15.34 8.73 -8.52
N ARG A 102 -16.00 8.41 -9.63
CA ARG A 102 -15.63 8.87 -10.98
C ARG A 102 -15.72 10.38 -11.14
N ALA A 103 -16.64 11.02 -10.41
CA ALA A 103 -16.80 12.46 -10.39
C ALA A 103 -15.72 13.20 -9.57
N ILE A 104 -14.84 12.48 -8.87
CA ILE A 104 -13.73 13.09 -8.13
C ILE A 104 -12.67 13.56 -9.13
N GLU A 105 -12.29 14.83 -9.02
CA GLU A 105 -11.21 15.44 -9.80
C GLU A 105 -9.91 14.63 -9.67
N GLY A 106 -9.24 14.42 -10.81
CA GLY A 106 -7.99 13.68 -10.90
C GLY A 106 -8.17 12.17 -11.11
N VAL A 107 -9.37 11.61 -10.96
CA VAL A 107 -9.61 10.18 -11.27
C VAL A 107 -9.56 9.94 -12.78
N MET A 108 -8.64 9.07 -13.24
CA MET A 108 -8.50 8.70 -14.65
C MET A 108 -9.20 7.39 -15.01
N ASN A 109 -9.12 6.40 -14.12
CA ASN A 109 -9.75 5.10 -14.34
C ASN A 109 -10.26 4.53 -13.03
N ILE A 110 -11.31 3.71 -13.11
CA ILE A 110 -11.85 2.99 -11.96
C ILE A 110 -11.95 1.51 -12.32
N THR A 111 -11.42 0.67 -11.45
CA THR A 111 -11.68 -0.77 -11.43
C THR A 111 -12.59 -1.04 -10.23
N ASN A 112 -13.85 -1.40 -10.51
CA ASN A 112 -14.86 -1.63 -9.49
C ASN A 112 -15.00 -3.14 -9.22
N GLU A 113 -14.43 -3.58 -8.11
CA GLU A 113 -14.43 -4.97 -7.65
C GLU A 113 -15.19 -5.09 -6.33
N LEU A 114 -16.18 -4.22 -6.11
CA LEU A 114 -17.14 -4.36 -5.02
C LEU A 114 -18.00 -5.60 -5.23
N GLU A 115 -18.21 -6.35 -4.16
CA GLU A 115 -19.12 -7.50 -4.15
C GLU A 115 -20.46 -7.12 -3.52
N VAL A 116 -21.55 -7.63 -4.10
CA VAL A 116 -22.86 -7.53 -3.46
C VAL A 116 -22.97 -8.63 -2.43
N GLY A 117 -23.11 -8.28 -1.15
CA GLY A 117 -23.21 -9.26 -0.08
C GLY A 117 -22.88 -8.71 1.32
N PHE A 118 -22.76 -9.64 2.27
CA PHE A 118 -22.41 -9.31 3.65
C PHE A 118 -20.91 -9.01 3.80
N SER A 119 -20.59 -8.11 4.72
CA SER A 119 -19.20 -7.73 5.00
C SER A 119 -18.34 -8.92 5.41
N SER A 120 -17.09 -8.92 4.96
CA SER A 120 -16.12 -9.98 5.30
C SER A 120 -15.91 -10.15 6.80
N SER A 121 -15.87 -11.41 7.25
CA SER A 121 -15.61 -11.78 8.64
C SER A 121 -14.17 -11.41 9.08
N TYR A 122 -13.97 -11.22 10.38
CA TYR A 122 -12.63 -10.92 10.93
C TYR A 122 -11.59 -11.98 10.53
N THR A 123 -11.96 -13.26 10.52
CA THR A 123 -11.07 -14.36 10.10
C THR A 123 -10.67 -14.26 8.64
N SER A 124 -11.58 -13.85 7.75
CA SER A 124 -11.26 -13.59 6.34
C SER A 124 -10.22 -12.48 6.22
N ARG A 125 -10.44 -11.35 6.90
CA ARG A 125 -9.54 -10.20 6.87
C ARG A 125 -8.14 -10.51 7.41
N SER A 126 -8.05 -11.30 8.50
CA SER A 126 -6.76 -11.76 9.01
C SER A 126 -6.03 -12.65 8.01
N SER A 127 -6.76 -13.52 7.31
CA SER A 127 -6.19 -14.36 6.24
C SER A 127 -5.69 -13.51 5.07
N ASP A 128 -6.45 -12.48 4.68
CA ASP A 128 -6.08 -11.56 3.60
C ASP A 128 -4.82 -10.73 3.92
N ALA A 129 -4.62 -10.33 5.18
CA ALA A 129 -3.40 -9.66 5.61
C ALA A 129 -2.16 -10.57 5.48
N LEU A 130 -2.32 -11.86 5.80
CA LEU A 130 -1.26 -12.85 5.62
C LEU A 130 -0.98 -13.12 4.14
N ILE A 131 -2.03 -13.26 3.31
CA ILE A 131 -1.88 -13.41 1.85
C ILE A 131 -1.16 -12.19 1.27
N THR A 132 -1.59 -10.98 1.62
CA THR A 132 -0.95 -9.73 1.19
C THR A 132 0.54 -9.72 1.53
N SER A 133 0.88 -10.13 2.76
CA SER A 133 2.27 -10.17 3.22
C SER A 133 3.10 -11.19 2.44
N LYS A 134 2.55 -12.40 2.22
CA LYS A 134 3.19 -13.43 1.40
C LYS A 134 3.41 -12.97 -0.03
N VAL A 135 2.42 -12.36 -0.67
CA VAL A 135 2.55 -11.81 -2.03
C VAL A 135 3.63 -10.74 -2.08
N LYS A 136 3.65 -9.79 -1.12
CA LYS A 136 4.69 -8.75 -1.06
C LYS A 136 6.09 -9.35 -0.91
N LEU A 137 6.26 -10.36 -0.07
CA LEU A 137 7.53 -11.06 0.10
C LEU A 137 7.94 -11.79 -1.19
N SER A 138 7.02 -12.53 -1.82
CA SER A 138 7.30 -13.23 -3.08
C SER A 138 7.65 -12.28 -4.23
N LEU A 139 7.06 -11.07 -4.27
CA LEU A 139 7.45 -10.03 -5.22
C LEU A 139 8.83 -9.43 -4.88
N ALA A 140 9.20 -9.33 -3.60
CA ALA A 140 10.50 -8.83 -3.17
C ALA A 140 11.64 -9.83 -3.44
N ASP A 141 11.35 -11.13 -3.42
CA ASP A 141 12.31 -12.19 -3.77
C ASP A 141 12.58 -12.26 -5.28
N ALA A 142 11.71 -11.69 -6.11
CA ALA A 142 11.85 -11.68 -7.56
C ALA A 142 12.86 -10.61 -8.01
N LYS A 143 14.01 -11.04 -8.54
CA LYS A 143 15.12 -10.16 -8.91
C LYS A 143 14.86 -9.25 -10.12
N ASP A 144 13.91 -9.63 -10.99
CA ASP A 144 13.68 -8.98 -12.28
C ASP A 144 12.52 -7.96 -12.27
N ILE A 145 11.94 -7.73 -11.09
CA ILE A 145 10.88 -6.74 -10.86
C ILE A 145 11.16 -5.98 -9.55
N SER A 146 10.79 -4.70 -9.50
CA SER A 146 10.88 -3.93 -8.25
C SER A 146 9.57 -4.05 -7.47
N ALA A 147 9.61 -4.66 -6.28
CA ALA A 147 8.43 -4.77 -5.41
C ALA A 147 7.78 -3.40 -5.08
N ASN A 148 8.58 -2.33 -5.02
CA ASN A 148 8.12 -0.97 -4.78
C ASN A 148 7.32 -0.36 -5.94
N SER A 149 7.38 -0.98 -7.14
CA SER A 149 6.54 -0.58 -8.28
C SER A 149 5.11 -1.11 -8.17
N PHE A 150 4.81 -1.93 -7.16
CA PHE A 150 3.51 -2.56 -6.95
C PHE A 150 2.89 -2.15 -5.61
N LYS A 151 1.60 -1.85 -5.64
CA LYS A 151 0.73 -1.83 -4.47
C LYS A 151 -0.15 -3.08 -4.49
N VAL A 152 -0.06 -3.88 -3.45
CA VAL A 152 -0.80 -5.14 -3.29
C VAL A 152 -1.94 -4.93 -2.30
N ILE A 153 -3.16 -5.26 -2.73
CA ILE A 153 -4.38 -5.28 -1.91
C ILE A 153 -4.94 -6.70 -1.98
N THR A 154 -5.44 -7.23 -0.87
CA THR A 154 -6.16 -8.52 -0.86
C THR A 154 -7.50 -8.35 -0.16
N GLU A 155 -8.54 -8.91 -0.76
CA GLU A 155 -9.90 -8.95 -0.20
C GLU A 155 -10.50 -10.32 -0.54
N LYS A 156 -10.92 -11.10 0.47
CA LYS A 156 -11.56 -12.43 0.32
C LYS A 156 -10.74 -13.40 -0.54
N GLY A 157 -9.41 -13.38 -0.37
CA GLY A 157 -8.47 -14.17 -1.15
C GLY A 157 -8.23 -13.68 -2.57
N ALA A 158 -8.96 -12.67 -3.07
CA ALA A 158 -8.66 -12.03 -4.34
C ALA A 158 -7.56 -10.99 -4.14
N VAL A 159 -6.50 -11.08 -4.95
CA VAL A 159 -5.36 -10.16 -4.92
C VAL A 159 -5.47 -9.16 -6.06
N PHE A 160 -5.40 -7.88 -5.72
CA PHE A 160 -5.41 -6.78 -6.66
C PHE A 160 -4.01 -6.15 -6.68
N LEU A 161 -3.38 -6.16 -7.85
CA LEU A 161 -2.07 -5.59 -8.07
C LEU A 161 -2.24 -4.26 -8.80
N MET A 162 -1.85 -3.16 -8.15
CA MET A 162 -1.77 -1.83 -8.77
C MET A 162 -0.31 -1.44 -8.99
N GLY A 163 -0.01 -0.61 -9.98
CA GLY A 163 1.37 -0.24 -10.28
C GLY A 163 1.56 0.45 -11.62
N ARG A 164 2.74 1.06 -11.81
CA ARG A 164 3.23 1.58 -13.10
C ARG A 164 4.36 0.68 -13.58
N VAL A 165 4.06 -0.21 -14.52
CA VAL A 165 4.91 -1.38 -14.82
C VAL A 165 4.94 -1.67 -16.31
N THR A 166 5.92 -2.43 -16.78
CA THR A 166 5.87 -2.92 -18.17
C THR A 166 4.95 -4.14 -18.27
N GLN A 167 4.58 -4.52 -19.49
CA GLN A 167 3.77 -5.73 -19.71
C GLN A 167 4.46 -6.99 -19.14
N ARG A 168 5.79 -7.07 -19.29
CA ARG A 168 6.60 -8.17 -18.74
C ARG A 168 6.52 -8.22 -17.23
N GLU A 169 6.77 -7.08 -16.57
CA GLU A 169 6.73 -6.99 -15.10
C GLU A 169 5.33 -7.28 -14.55
N GLY A 170 4.28 -6.75 -15.20
CA GLY A 170 2.90 -6.98 -14.79
C GLY A 170 2.45 -8.43 -14.97
N ALA A 171 2.89 -9.10 -16.04
CA ALA A 171 2.65 -10.53 -16.23
C ALA A 171 3.35 -11.36 -15.15
N GLN A 172 4.64 -11.13 -14.94
CA GLN A 172 5.45 -11.82 -13.95
C GLN A 172 4.90 -11.64 -12.53
N ALA A 173 4.55 -10.41 -12.14
CA ALA A 173 3.97 -10.13 -10.82
C ALA A 173 2.63 -10.84 -10.61
N ALA A 174 1.80 -10.91 -11.66
CA ALA A 174 0.53 -11.63 -11.58
C ALA A 174 0.73 -13.15 -11.48
N ASP A 175 1.75 -13.71 -12.15
CA ASP A 175 2.09 -15.13 -12.05
C ASP A 175 2.62 -15.47 -10.65
N ILE A 176 3.50 -14.64 -10.09
CA ILE A 176 4.00 -14.77 -8.71
C ILE A 176 2.83 -14.74 -7.73
N ALA A 177 1.94 -13.73 -7.82
CA ALA A 177 0.80 -13.62 -6.93
C ALA A 177 -0.14 -14.83 -7.03
N ARG A 178 -0.38 -15.36 -8.24
CA ARG A 178 -1.19 -16.58 -8.43
C ARG A 178 -0.59 -17.82 -7.78
N GLY A 179 0.74 -17.89 -7.65
CA GLY A 179 1.43 -19.00 -6.99
C GLY A 179 1.35 -18.99 -5.45
N VAL A 180 0.87 -17.90 -4.84
CA VAL A 180 0.79 -17.77 -3.38
C VAL A 180 -0.41 -18.54 -2.84
N ALA A 181 -0.16 -19.41 -1.86
CA ALA A 181 -1.21 -20.19 -1.20
C ALA A 181 -2.28 -19.29 -0.56
N GLY A 182 -3.55 -19.58 -0.88
CA GLY A 182 -4.72 -18.83 -0.43
C GLY A 182 -5.24 -17.79 -1.42
N VAL A 183 -4.50 -17.52 -2.51
CA VAL A 183 -4.97 -16.64 -3.58
C VAL A 183 -6.02 -17.35 -4.43
N THR A 184 -7.18 -16.73 -4.60
CA THR A 184 -8.31 -17.27 -5.37
C THR A 184 -8.43 -16.64 -6.76
N LYS A 185 -8.06 -15.37 -6.88
CA LYS A 185 -8.12 -14.58 -8.11
C LYS A 185 -7.03 -13.51 -8.08
N VAL A 186 -6.48 -13.14 -9.23
CA VAL A 186 -5.56 -12.00 -9.37
C VAL A 186 -6.12 -11.01 -10.38
N VAL A 187 -6.30 -9.76 -9.96
CA VAL A 187 -6.74 -8.64 -10.79
C VAL A 187 -5.59 -7.68 -11.01
N LYS A 188 -5.36 -7.33 -12.28
CA LYS A 188 -4.29 -6.41 -12.69
C LYS A 188 -4.88 -5.02 -12.90
N VAL A 189 -4.48 -4.08 -12.06
CA VAL A 189 -4.90 -2.66 -12.09
C VAL A 189 -3.66 -1.81 -12.38
N PHE A 190 -3.03 -2.10 -13.50
CA PHE A 190 -1.76 -1.49 -13.89
C PHE A 190 -1.95 -0.31 -14.85
N GLU A 191 -1.03 0.64 -14.75
CA GLU A 191 -0.66 1.49 -15.87
C GLU A 191 0.55 0.85 -16.55
N TYR A 192 0.37 0.44 -17.81
CA TYR A 192 1.49 -0.08 -18.59
C TYR A 192 2.32 1.06 -19.18
N ILE A 193 3.61 1.02 -18.94
CA ILE A 193 4.61 1.96 -19.48
C ILE A 193 5.63 1.21 -20.34
N SER A 194 6.33 1.94 -21.22
CA SER A 194 7.38 1.33 -22.04
C SER A 194 8.63 1.02 -21.20
N GLU A 195 9.47 0.11 -21.68
CA GLU A 195 10.76 -0.19 -21.04
C GLU A 195 11.69 1.04 -21.00
N ASP A 196 11.55 1.96 -21.95
CA ASP A 196 12.33 3.21 -21.96
C ASP A 196 11.82 4.23 -20.94
N ASP A 197 10.51 4.28 -20.70
CA ASP A 197 9.94 5.11 -19.63
C ASP A 197 10.38 4.62 -18.24
N VAL A 198 10.52 3.30 -18.05
CA VAL A 198 11.04 2.74 -16.78
C VAL A 198 12.45 3.25 -16.48
N LYS A 199 13.32 3.33 -17.49
CA LYS A 199 14.70 3.81 -17.32
C LYS A 199 14.76 5.27 -16.90
N GLN A 200 13.77 6.09 -17.30
CA GLN A 200 13.70 7.50 -16.90
C GLN A 200 13.30 7.67 -15.42
N TYR A 201 12.62 6.69 -14.83
CA TYR A 201 12.28 6.67 -13.40
C TYR A 201 13.36 6.03 -12.51
N GLN A 202 14.33 5.32 -13.10
CA GLN A 202 15.58 4.99 -12.43
C GLN A 202 16.45 6.24 -12.45
N PRO A 203 16.89 6.80 -11.30
CA PRO A 203 17.45 8.13 -11.26
C PRO A 203 18.68 8.27 -12.16
N SER A 204 18.54 9.12 -13.18
CA SER A 204 19.61 9.89 -13.79
C SER A 204 20.27 10.77 -12.72
N GLN A 205 21.21 10.23 -11.95
CA GLN A 205 22.17 11.01 -11.15
C GLN A 205 23.34 11.52 -12.00
N GLN A 206 23.12 12.00 -13.23
CA GLN A 206 24.22 12.48 -14.09
C GLN A 206 24.06 13.91 -14.64
N ALA A 207 23.06 14.69 -14.21
CA ALA A 207 22.86 16.04 -14.78
C ALA A 207 22.61 17.17 -13.76
N SER A 208 23.08 17.05 -12.51
CA SER A 208 23.06 18.18 -11.56
C SER A 208 24.34 18.36 -10.76
N GLN A 209 25.48 17.94 -11.30
CA GLN A 209 26.80 18.43 -10.90
C GLN A 209 27.42 19.11 -12.13
N GLY A 210 27.06 20.37 -12.32
CA GLY A 210 27.65 21.31 -13.25
C GLY A 210 27.57 22.69 -12.62
#